data_AF-A0A8T3PYY9-F1
#
_entry.id   AF-A0A8T3PYY9-F1
#
_cell.length_a   1.000
_cell.length_b   1.000
_cell.length_c   1.000
_cell.angle_alpha   90.00
_cell.angle_beta   90.00
_cell.angle_gamma   90.00
#
_symmetry.space_group_name_H-M   'P 1'
#
loop_
_entity.id
_entity.type
_entity.pdbx_description
1 polymer ?
#
loop_
_entity_poly.entity_id
_entity_poly.type
_entity_poly.pdbx_seq_one_letter_code
_entity_poly.pdbx_strand_id
1 'polypeptide(L)'
;NLELDAAGEALAIPLAGTGRSFGLSLIGEIVEQTAGYPYFLQFFAAFTCSRIGLEHIELADFQRVESALLHELDLAFFEDRFEAAPPTEQLLLTAMARAGGRVSLTRLQAQLHEPVNVPVGLRRLIDRGLVYRPTRAMYDFALPLFAAYVRRRAKITKLSSGR
;
A
#
# COMPACT_ATOMS: atom_id res chain seq x y z
N ASN A 1 -6.84 -8.43 -9.14
CA ASN A 1 -7.37 -7.09 -8.86
C ASN A 1 -8.51 -6.80 -9.81
N LEU A 2 -9.39 -5.86 -9.48
CA LEU A 2 -10.46 -5.43 -10.37
C LEU A 2 -9.89 -4.59 -11.52
N GLU A 3 -10.38 -4.85 -12.72
CA GLU A 3 -10.17 -4.00 -13.89
C GLU A 3 -10.91 -2.66 -13.71
N LEU A 4 -10.53 -1.64 -14.48
CA LEU A 4 -11.00 -0.25 -14.30
C LEU A 4 -12.53 -0.15 -14.18
N ASP A 5 -13.28 -0.81 -15.07
CA ASP A 5 -14.74 -0.75 -15.08
C ASP A 5 -15.35 -1.36 -13.81
N ALA A 6 -14.90 -2.56 -13.43
CA ALA A 6 -15.37 -3.24 -12.22
C ALA A 6 -14.92 -2.51 -10.93
N ALA A 7 -13.76 -1.86 -10.96
CA ALA A 7 -13.27 -1.06 -9.85
C ALA A 7 -14.07 0.25 -9.71
N GLY A 8 -14.44 0.87 -10.83
CA GLY A 8 -15.36 2.01 -10.87
C GLY A 8 -16.74 1.67 -10.33
N GLU A 9 -17.30 0.52 -10.73
CA GLU A 9 -18.55 0.00 -10.16
C GLU A 9 -18.43 -0.25 -8.65
N ALA A 10 -17.32 -0.86 -8.20
CA ALA A 10 -17.09 -1.09 -6.78
C ALA A 10 -17.07 0.22 -5.95
N LEU A 11 -16.66 1.34 -6.55
CA LEU A 11 -16.71 2.67 -5.91
C LEU A 11 -18.09 3.33 -6.01
N ALA A 12 -18.83 3.09 -7.10
CA ALA A 12 -20.12 3.72 -7.36
C ALA A 12 -21.29 3.02 -6.64
N ILE A 13 -21.30 1.69 -6.60
CA ILE A 13 -22.40 0.88 -6.01
C ILE A 13 -22.68 1.27 -4.55
N PRO A 14 -21.68 1.44 -3.66
CA PRO A 14 -21.93 1.85 -2.27
C PRO A 14 -22.52 3.27 -2.13
N LEU A 15 -22.36 4.11 -3.15
CA LEU A 15 -22.89 5.49 -3.18
C LEU A 15 -24.28 5.58 -3.82
N ALA A 16 -24.73 4.50 -4.48
CA ALA A 16 -26.04 4.47 -5.11
C ALA A 16 -27.14 4.71 -4.07
N GLY A 17 -27.99 5.72 -4.32
CA GLY A 17 -29.09 6.09 -3.41
C GLY A 17 -28.69 6.95 -2.21
N THR A 18 -27.40 7.29 -2.01
CA THR A 18 -26.98 8.21 -0.95
C THR A 18 -27.02 9.68 -1.36
N GLY A 19 -27.34 9.97 -2.63
CA GLY A 19 -27.24 11.31 -3.23
C GLY A 19 -25.80 11.77 -3.44
N ARG A 20 -24.82 10.86 -3.32
CA ARG A 20 -23.40 11.19 -3.41
C ARG A 20 -22.74 10.53 -4.61
N SER A 21 -21.70 11.15 -5.15
CA SER A 21 -20.97 10.65 -6.31
C SER A 21 -19.51 11.12 -6.32
N PHE A 22 -18.66 10.36 -7.01
CA PHE A 22 -17.28 10.73 -7.28
C PHE A 22 -17.13 11.18 -8.74
N GLY A 23 -16.33 12.23 -8.97
CA GLY A 23 -15.91 12.60 -10.31
C GLY A 23 -15.06 11.51 -10.95
N LEU A 24 -15.10 11.40 -12.29
CA LEU A 24 -14.37 10.36 -13.02
C LEU A 24 -12.86 10.36 -12.76
N SER A 25 -12.25 11.55 -12.64
CA SER A 25 -10.82 11.68 -12.31
C SER A 25 -10.50 11.15 -10.93
N LEU A 26 -11.40 11.32 -9.95
CA LEU A 26 -11.24 10.75 -8.61
C LEU A 26 -11.35 9.22 -8.65
N ILE A 27 -12.30 8.67 -9.40
CA ILE A 27 -12.42 7.22 -9.59
C ILE A 27 -11.11 6.67 -10.17
N GLY A 28 -10.60 7.27 -11.25
CA GLY A 28 -9.33 6.86 -11.88
C GLY A 28 -8.17 6.86 -10.89
N GLU A 29 -8.00 7.96 -10.13
CA GLU A 29 -6.97 8.09 -9.11
C GLU A 29 -7.05 6.97 -8.05
N ILE A 30 -8.24 6.72 -7.50
CA ILE A 30 -8.44 5.68 -6.49
C ILE A 30 -8.10 4.30 -7.06
N VAL A 31 -8.54 3.99 -8.28
CA VAL A 31 -8.26 2.69 -8.90
C VAL A 31 -6.76 2.51 -9.15
N GLU A 32 -6.08 3.56 -9.63
CA GLU A 32 -4.63 3.52 -9.86
C GLU A 32 -3.86 3.31 -8.56
N GLN A 33 -4.13 4.10 -7.52
CA GLN A 33 -3.43 3.98 -6.23
C GLN A 33 -3.64 2.62 -5.57
N THR A 34 -4.86 2.11 -5.62
CA THR A 34 -5.23 0.83 -5.02
C THR A 34 -4.85 -0.37 -5.90
N ALA A 35 -4.41 -0.11 -7.12
CA ALA A 35 -4.24 -1.11 -8.18
C ALA A 35 -5.47 -2.00 -8.35
N GLY A 36 -6.67 -1.49 -8.10
CA GLY A 36 -7.94 -2.23 -8.15
C GLY A 36 -8.13 -3.25 -7.02
N TYR A 37 -7.42 -3.14 -5.89
CA TYR A 37 -7.56 -4.06 -4.77
C TYR A 37 -8.89 -3.81 -4.02
N PRO A 38 -9.84 -4.78 -3.99
CA PRO A 38 -11.22 -4.51 -3.53
C PRO A 38 -11.32 -3.88 -2.15
N TYR A 39 -10.56 -4.36 -1.18
CA TYR A 39 -10.58 -3.81 0.17
C TYR A 39 -10.09 -2.35 0.20
N PHE A 40 -9.06 -2.00 -0.58
CA PHE A 40 -8.56 -0.61 -0.61
C PHE A 40 -9.52 0.32 -1.35
N LEU A 41 -10.16 -0.14 -2.43
CA LEU A 41 -11.21 0.64 -3.10
C LEU A 41 -12.31 1.05 -2.10
N GLN A 42 -12.80 0.08 -1.32
CA GLN A 42 -13.83 0.31 -0.31
C GLN A 42 -13.33 1.22 0.82
N PHE A 43 -12.10 1.00 1.30
CA PHE A 43 -11.51 1.84 2.34
C PHE A 43 -11.39 3.30 1.88
N PHE A 44 -10.89 3.53 0.66
CA PHE A 44 -10.74 4.86 0.10
C PHE A 44 -12.09 5.55 -0.05
N ALA A 45 -13.10 4.85 -0.59
CA ALA A 45 -14.44 5.39 -0.75
C ALA A 45 -15.09 5.77 0.59
N ALA A 46 -15.08 4.84 1.55
CA ALA A 46 -15.68 5.04 2.86
C ALA A 46 -14.99 6.18 3.63
N PHE A 47 -13.66 6.20 3.64
CA PHE A 47 -12.90 7.26 4.29
C PHE A 47 -13.21 8.63 3.67
N THR A 48 -13.12 8.74 2.34
CA THR A 48 -13.40 9.98 1.60
C THR A 48 -14.81 10.49 1.92
N CYS A 49 -15.81 9.60 1.91
CA CYS A 49 -17.19 9.96 2.22
C CYS A 49 -17.39 10.41 3.67
N SER A 50 -16.67 9.83 4.62
CA SER A 50 -16.76 10.22 6.04
C SER A 50 -16.09 11.56 6.35
N ARG A 51 -15.13 12.00 5.53
CA ARG A 51 -14.38 13.25 5.75
C ARG A 51 -14.90 14.44 4.94
N ILE A 52 -15.51 14.19 3.80
CA ILE A 52 -15.97 15.23 2.89
C ILE A 52 -17.50 15.24 2.91
N GLY A 53 -18.12 16.40 3.14
CA GLY A 53 -19.58 16.54 3.23
C GLY A 53 -20.28 16.90 1.92
N LEU A 54 -19.59 16.79 0.78
CA LEU A 54 -20.12 17.18 -0.54
C LEU A 54 -20.93 16.06 -1.19
N GLU A 55 -21.95 16.46 -1.96
CA GLU A 55 -22.75 15.58 -2.80
C GLU A 55 -21.93 15.05 -3.99
N HIS A 56 -21.18 15.93 -4.66
CA HIS A 56 -20.23 15.55 -5.70
C HIS A 56 -18.80 15.81 -5.20
N ILE A 57 -17.97 14.77 -5.13
CA ILE A 57 -16.59 14.86 -4.65
C ILE A 57 -15.65 14.75 -5.84
N GLU A 58 -14.82 15.78 -6.01
CA GLU A 58 -13.81 15.81 -7.06
C GLU A 58 -12.43 15.41 -6.55
N LEU A 59 -11.50 15.19 -7.48
CA LEU A 59 -10.11 14.84 -7.17
C LEU A 59 -9.45 15.87 -6.24
N ALA A 60 -9.73 17.16 -6.45
CA ALA A 60 -9.18 18.23 -5.62
C ALA A 60 -9.67 18.16 -4.16
N ASP A 61 -10.87 17.67 -3.91
CA ASP A 61 -11.39 17.49 -2.55
C ASP A 61 -10.73 16.28 -1.87
N PHE A 62 -10.58 15.17 -2.61
CA PHE A 62 -9.88 13.98 -2.15
C PHE A 62 -8.42 14.26 -1.77
N GLN A 63 -7.69 15.03 -2.58
CA GLN A 63 -6.29 15.38 -2.31
C GLN A 63 -6.09 16.10 -0.97
N ARG A 64 -7.12 16.78 -0.44
CA ARG A 64 -7.06 17.43 0.88
C ARG A 64 -7.11 16.42 2.03
N VAL A 65 -7.69 15.23 1.82
CA VAL A 65 -7.86 14.20 2.84
C VAL A 65 -6.98 12.97 2.62
N GLU A 66 -6.33 12.87 1.47
CA GLU A 66 -5.51 11.72 1.05
C GLU A 66 -4.42 11.37 2.07
N SER A 67 -3.69 12.35 2.60
CA SER A 67 -2.65 12.10 3.60
C SER A 67 -3.21 11.45 4.87
N ALA A 68 -4.37 11.91 5.35
CA ALA A 68 -5.05 11.34 6.50
C ALA A 68 -5.59 9.93 6.19
N LEU A 69 -6.12 9.73 4.99
CA LEU A 69 -6.58 8.43 4.51
C LEU A 69 -5.45 7.40 4.51
N LEU A 70 -4.29 7.75 3.93
CA LEU A 70 -3.13 6.87 3.87
C LEU A 70 -2.61 6.53 5.26
N HIS A 71 -2.61 7.49 6.19
CA HIS A 71 -2.24 7.23 7.57
C HIS A 71 -3.19 6.24 8.26
N GLU A 72 -4.50 6.39 8.05
CA GLU A 72 -5.51 5.51 8.62
C GLU A 72 -5.46 4.12 8.00
N LEU A 73 -5.17 4.02 6.70
CA LEU A 73 -4.91 2.75 6.04
C LEU A 73 -3.64 2.07 6.57
N ASP A 74 -2.59 2.85 6.84
CA ASP A 74 -1.34 2.36 7.41
C ASP A 74 -1.61 1.68 8.76
N LEU A 75 -2.36 2.33 9.65
CA LEU A 75 -2.74 1.78 10.95
C LEU A 75 -3.70 0.59 10.83
N ALA A 76 -4.74 0.69 10.00
CA ALA A 76 -5.79 -0.31 9.92
C ALA A 76 -5.36 -1.59 9.17
N PHE A 77 -4.32 -1.52 8.32
CA PHE A 77 -3.97 -2.63 7.45
C PHE A 77 -2.48 -2.98 7.41
N PHE A 78 -1.56 -2.02 7.47
CA PHE A 78 -0.15 -2.31 7.21
C PHE A 78 0.72 -2.44 8.47
N GLU A 79 0.45 -1.67 9.51
CA GLU A 79 1.25 -1.58 10.74
C GLU A 79 1.44 -2.95 11.39
N ASP A 80 0.34 -3.60 11.79
CA ASP A 80 0.37 -4.90 12.46
C ASP A 80 1.04 -5.99 11.62
N ARG A 81 0.85 -5.94 10.30
CA ARG A 81 1.46 -6.91 9.36
C ARG A 81 2.98 -6.74 9.30
N PHE A 82 3.46 -5.51 9.35
CA PHE A 82 4.88 -5.20 9.36
C PHE A 82 5.51 -5.55 10.73
N GLU A 83 4.87 -5.16 11.83
CA GLU A 83 5.35 -5.43 13.18
C GLU A 83 5.36 -6.92 13.53
N ALA A 84 4.43 -7.71 12.97
CA ALA A 84 4.43 -9.16 13.13
C ALA A 84 5.60 -9.88 12.40
N ALA A 85 6.32 -9.19 11.50
CA ALA A 85 7.52 -9.73 10.86
C ALA A 85 8.74 -9.55 11.80
N PRO A 86 9.60 -10.57 11.97
CA PRO A 86 10.86 -10.44 12.70
C PRO A 86 11.74 -9.29 12.18
N PRO A 87 12.63 -8.72 13.01
CA PRO A 87 13.49 -7.60 12.61
C PRO A 87 14.27 -7.84 11.31
N THR A 88 14.77 -9.05 11.10
CA THR A 88 15.49 -9.42 9.87
C THR A 88 14.58 -9.42 8.64
N GLU A 89 13.31 -9.80 8.77
CA GLU A 89 12.31 -9.73 7.70
C GLU A 89 11.86 -8.29 7.44
N GLN A 90 11.72 -7.46 8.49
CA GLN A 90 11.46 -6.02 8.36
C GLN A 90 12.58 -5.29 7.62
N LEU A 91 13.85 -5.68 7.85
CA LEU A 91 15.00 -5.17 7.10
C LEU A 91 14.90 -5.52 5.61
N LEU A 92 14.47 -6.74 5.26
CA LEU A 92 14.23 -7.12 3.86
C LEU A 92 13.13 -6.28 3.22
N LEU A 93 11.98 -6.14 3.89
CA LEU A 93 10.86 -5.30 3.40
C LEU A 93 11.33 -3.86 3.19
N THR A 94 12.12 -3.32 4.12
CA THR A 94 12.68 -1.97 4.02
C THR A 94 13.64 -1.81 2.84
N ALA A 95 14.53 -2.78 2.63
CA ALA A 95 15.44 -2.78 1.49
C ALA A 95 14.70 -2.88 0.15
N MET A 96 13.72 -3.79 0.05
CA MET A 96 12.83 -3.91 -1.12
C MET A 96 12.10 -2.59 -1.41
N ALA A 97 11.52 -1.96 -0.39
CA ALA A 97 10.79 -0.70 -0.53
C ALA A 97 11.69 0.45 -1.00
N ARG A 98 12.95 0.51 -0.52
CA ARG A 98 13.97 1.47 -0.98
C ARG A 98 14.43 1.22 -2.42
N ALA A 99 14.42 -0.03 -2.86
CA ALA A 99 14.77 -0.41 -4.23
C ALA A 99 13.65 -0.12 -5.26
N GLY A 100 12.50 0.40 -4.82
CA GLY A 100 11.35 0.71 -5.67
C GLY A 100 10.23 -0.34 -5.63
N GLY A 101 10.31 -1.34 -4.74
CA GLY A 101 9.38 -2.46 -4.70
C GLY A 101 10.02 -3.71 -5.29
N ARG A 102 9.78 -3.95 -6.58
CA ARG A 102 10.30 -5.12 -7.30
C ARG A 102 11.83 -5.15 -7.31
N VAL A 103 12.42 -6.24 -6.82
CA VAL A 103 13.88 -6.38 -6.68
C VAL A 103 14.35 -7.79 -7.02
N SER A 104 15.60 -7.90 -7.53
CA SER A 104 16.25 -9.19 -7.73
C SER A 104 16.93 -9.69 -6.45
N LEU A 105 17.07 -11.01 -6.30
CA LEU A 105 17.78 -11.62 -5.17
C LEU A 105 19.20 -11.05 -5.00
N THR A 106 19.96 -11.00 -6.09
CA THR A 106 21.34 -10.52 -6.10
C THR A 106 21.43 -9.06 -5.68
N ARG A 107 20.52 -8.21 -6.16
CA ARG A 107 20.48 -6.80 -5.77
C ARG A 107 20.14 -6.65 -4.28
N LEU A 108 19.20 -7.43 -3.78
CA LEU A 108 18.83 -7.40 -2.37
C LEU A 108 19.98 -7.87 -1.47
N GLN A 109 20.68 -8.94 -1.84
CA GLN A 109 21.87 -9.42 -1.13
C GLN A 109 23.00 -8.39 -1.13
N ALA A 110 23.22 -7.67 -2.23
CA ALA A 110 24.25 -6.63 -2.32
C ALA A 110 23.95 -5.39 -1.47
N GLN A 111 22.68 -5.12 -1.15
CA GLN A 111 22.25 -3.96 -0.36
C GLN A 111 22.26 -4.21 1.15
N LEU A 112 22.33 -5.48 1.58
CA LEU A 112 22.26 -5.86 2.98
C LEU A 112 23.67 -6.22 3.46
N HIS A 113 24.19 -5.42 4.38
CA HIS A 113 25.51 -5.62 4.97
C HIS A 113 25.47 -6.50 6.23
N GLU A 114 24.28 -6.76 6.77
CA GLU A 114 24.06 -7.64 7.92
C GLU A 114 24.03 -9.12 7.48
N PRO A 115 24.37 -10.07 8.38
CA PRO A 115 24.33 -11.51 8.11
C PRO A 115 22.88 -12.03 8.06
N VAL A 116 22.09 -11.51 7.13
CA VAL A 116 20.71 -11.93 6.87
C VAL A 116 20.72 -13.05 5.86
N ASN A 117 20.11 -14.19 6.20
CA ASN A 117 19.84 -15.24 5.23
C ASN A 117 18.67 -14.80 4.33
N VAL A 118 19.00 -14.01 3.29
CA VAL A 118 18.01 -13.39 2.38
C VAL A 118 17.05 -14.41 1.75
N PRO A 119 17.50 -15.57 1.21
CA PRO A 119 16.58 -16.57 0.69
C PRO A 119 15.57 -17.09 1.71
N VAL A 120 15.99 -17.36 2.95
CA VAL A 120 15.11 -17.84 4.01
C VAL A 120 14.12 -16.75 4.43
N GLY A 121 14.58 -15.51 4.60
CA GLY A 121 13.70 -14.40 4.95
C GLY A 121 12.66 -14.09 3.87
N LEU A 122 13.05 -14.10 2.59
CA LEU A 122 12.12 -13.96 1.48
C LEU A 122 11.09 -15.09 1.43
N ARG A 123 11.50 -16.33 1.72
CA ARG A 123 10.56 -17.46 1.80
C ARG A 123 9.51 -17.24 2.89
N ARG A 124 9.92 -16.79 4.08
CA ARG A 124 9.00 -16.49 5.19
C ARG A 124 8.06 -15.33 4.87
N LEU A 125 8.56 -14.28 4.22
CA LEU A 125 7.73 -13.17 3.76
C LEU A 125 6.69 -13.60 2.70
N ILE A 126 7.03 -14.59 1.86
CA ILE A 126 6.07 -15.24 0.95
C ILE A 126 5.03 -16.04 1.73
N ASP A 127 5.46 -16.86 2.70
CA ASP A 127 4.55 -17.66 3.51
C ASP A 127 3.59 -16.76 4.34
N ARG A 128 4.00 -15.53 4.68
CA ARG A 128 3.17 -14.48 5.32
C ARG A 128 2.27 -13.71 4.35
N GLY A 129 2.41 -13.92 3.04
CA GLY A 129 1.65 -13.18 2.02
C GLY A 129 2.02 -11.70 1.88
N LEU A 130 3.22 -11.30 2.32
CA LEU A 130 3.70 -9.91 2.21
C LEU A 130 4.49 -9.68 0.92
N VAL A 131 5.13 -10.73 0.42
CA VAL A 131 5.97 -10.73 -0.78
C VAL A 131 5.52 -11.89 -1.67
N TYR A 132 5.68 -11.74 -2.98
CA TYR A 132 5.53 -12.84 -3.93
C TYR A 132 6.70 -12.88 -4.91
N ARG A 133 6.79 -13.96 -5.68
CA ARG A 133 7.87 -14.20 -6.64
C ARG A 133 7.32 -14.21 -8.07
N PRO A 134 7.28 -13.06 -8.78
CA PRO A 134 6.75 -12.99 -10.14
C PRO A 134 7.53 -13.84 -11.15
N THR A 135 8.87 -13.85 -11.04
CA THR A 135 9.75 -14.64 -11.92
C THR A 135 10.95 -15.17 -11.14
N ARG A 136 11.77 -16.04 -11.75
CA ARG A 136 12.96 -16.61 -11.10
C ARG A 136 13.86 -15.51 -10.54
N ALA A 137 14.17 -15.61 -9.25
CA ALA A 137 15.01 -14.66 -8.51
C ALA A 137 14.53 -13.19 -8.49
N MET A 138 13.26 -12.93 -8.82
CA MET A 138 12.63 -11.62 -8.72
C MET A 138 11.51 -11.65 -7.68
N TYR A 139 11.46 -10.64 -6.82
CA TYR A 139 10.50 -10.54 -5.73
C TYR A 139 9.81 -9.19 -5.75
N ASP A 140 8.56 -9.15 -5.35
CA ASP A 140 7.76 -7.92 -5.28
C ASP A 140 6.74 -8.01 -4.15
N PHE A 141 6.16 -6.88 -3.76
CA PHE A 141 5.16 -6.82 -2.69
C PHE A 141 3.84 -7.41 -3.15
N ALA A 142 3.25 -8.28 -2.34
CA ALA A 142 1.98 -8.93 -2.67
C ALA A 142 0.77 -7.98 -2.49
N LEU A 143 0.96 -6.88 -1.77
CA LEU A 143 -0.08 -5.92 -1.44
C LEU A 143 0.26 -4.56 -2.07
N PRO A 144 -0.69 -3.94 -2.81
CA PRO A 144 -0.51 -2.56 -3.26
C PRO A 144 -0.32 -1.62 -2.07
N LEU A 145 0.29 -0.47 -2.30
CA LEU A 145 0.61 0.57 -1.30
C LEU A 145 1.55 0.13 -0.15
N PHE A 146 1.82 -1.16 0.04
CA PHE A 146 2.63 -1.63 1.18
C PHE A 146 4.09 -1.16 1.09
N ALA A 147 4.68 -1.14 -0.12
CA ALA A 147 6.00 -0.55 -0.34
C ALA A 147 6.02 0.96 -0.01
N ALA A 148 4.94 1.67 -0.31
CA ALA A 148 4.81 3.10 0.00
C ALA A 148 4.70 3.34 1.51
N TYR A 149 3.90 2.52 2.21
CA TYR A 149 3.83 2.48 3.66
C TYR A 149 5.22 2.27 4.29
N VAL A 150 5.96 1.23 3.87
CA VAL A 150 7.30 0.93 4.42
C VAL A 150 8.25 2.12 4.24
N ARG A 151 8.18 2.83 3.10
CA ARG A 151 8.96 4.05 2.87
C ARG A 151 8.53 5.21 3.78
N ARG A 152 7.22 5.41 4.00
CA ARG A 152 6.70 6.43 4.93
C ARG A 152 7.16 6.15 6.36
N ARG A 153 6.99 4.92 6.84
CA ARG A 153 7.47 4.46 8.15
C ARG A 153 8.96 4.74 8.36
N ALA A 154 9.79 4.31 7.42
CA ALA A 154 11.24 4.48 7.53
C ALA A 154 11.69 5.96 7.56
N LYS A 155 10.93 6.88 6.94
CA LYS A 155 11.19 8.33 7.06
C LYS A 155 10.90 8.84 8.46
N ILE A 156 9.79 8.40 9.07
CA ILE A 156 9.40 8.76 10.44
C ILE A 156 10.47 8.27 11.43
N THR A 157 10.90 7.01 11.33
CA THR A 157 11.92 6.45 12.24
C THR A 157 13.24 7.23 12.18
N LYS A 158 13.68 7.65 10.99
CA LYS A 158 14.90 8.46 10.82
C LYS A 158 14.78 9.86 11.44
N LEU A 159 13.59 10.47 11.41
CA LEU A 159 13.32 11.77 12.03
C LEU A 159 13.27 11.68 13.57
N SER A 160 12.78 10.56 14.12
CA SER A 160 12.73 10.34 15.56
C SER A 160 14.07 9.94 16.18
N SER A 161 14.94 9.25 15.44
CA SER A 161 16.28 8.81 15.91
C SER A 161 17.38 9.88 15.72
N GLY A 162 17.05 11.05 15.16
CA GLY A 162 17.97 12.17 14.97
C GLY A 162 17.91 13.24 16.06
N ARG A 163 17.40 12.90 17.25
CA ARG A 163 17.37 13.77 18.43
C ARG A 163 18.20 13.18 19.56
#